data_AF-A0A936CVN5-F1
#
_entry.id   AF-A0A936CVN5-F1
#
_cell.length_a   1.000
_cell.length_b   1.000
_cell.length_c   1.000
_cell.angle_alpha   90.00
_cell.angle_beta   90.00
_cell.angle_gamma   90.00
#
_symmetry.space_group_name_H-M   'P 1'
#
loop_
_entity.id
_entity.type
_entity.pdbx_description
1 polymer ?
#
loop_
_entity_poly.entity_id
_entity_poly.type
_entity_poly.pdbx_seq_one_letter_code
_entity_poly.pdbx_strand_id
1 'polypeptide(L)'
;MRNEEKLHVVTAGDVLEFGGRDAKPATAPVTPLTARPPYTTTRRAAVASQPMPAPSRMHYALLLALTWACGPAALLLTVEGRRHRGWLALGILATLALVLLALVPYARWVAWTGLATPLAWSSLALLATIGGFSAWSRAALLAGGHLPPVHRLPRLLRSRVGVGALGLLAPGCGLLAGGSRWHAVLWLWALWPAALGVLVLRAGAGMWQHLSATIPDRGATDLLEHVLMLATACVVLGAIAWLVQALEGARRVAPVPALGRGRGDWFAVALGLSCLGLAVGGSPGRAARQLGDAAAILQADGLSVIPLRLAQAADRLDPARAEYAVLAIALHEQRGDANRAAALRERLDQGLASYVALRERPAGDDGGRRGAEFQPSAVDPAQPAADVLYGTMSRRGTAPRR
;
A
#
# COMPACT_ATOMS: atom_id res chain seq x y z
N MET A 1 -47.94 16.62 17.42
CA MET A 1 -46.95 16.73 18.51
C MET A 1 -45.58 16.46 17.92
N ARG A 2 -44.82 17.52 17.64
CA ARG A 2 -43.46 17.47 17.06
C ARG A 2 -42.48 17.66 18.21
N ASN A 3 -41.62 16.68 18.45
CA ASN A 3 -40.47 16.81 19.34
C ASN A 3 -39.35 17.51 18.57
N GLU A 4 -39.10 18.77 18.93
CA GLU A 4 -37.91 19.51 18.52
C GLU A 4 -36.74 19.11 19.43
N GLU A 5 -35.88 18.22 18.96
CA GLU A 5 -34.55 18.03 19.56
C GLU A 5 -33.67 19.22 19.16
N LYS A 6 -33.40 20.09 20.14
CA LYS A 6 -32.41 21.17 20.03
C LYS A 6 -31.01 20.56 20.01
N LEU A 7 -30.39 20.60 18.83
CA LEU A 7 -28.98 20.28 18.64
C LEU A 7 -28.11 21.40 19.25
N HIS A 8 -27.45 21.12 20.38
CA HIS A 8 -26.40 22.01 20.92
C HIS A 8 -25.12 21.83 20.10
N VAL A 9 -24.84 22.79 19.23
CA VAL A 9 -23.53 22.93 18.57
C VAL A 9 -22.56 23.56 19.58
N VAL A 10 -21.66 22.75 20.13
CA VAL A 10 -20.53 23.24 20.94
C VAL A 10 -19.39 23.58 19.98
N THR A 11 -19.22 24.88 19.70
CA THR A 11 -18.05 25.42 19.01
C THR A 11 -16.83 25.31 19.91
N ALA A 12 -15.88 24.46 19.53
CA ALA A 12 -14.55 24.38 20.15
C ALA A 12 -13.73 25.60 19.70
N GLY A 13 -13.76 26.65 20.52
CA GLY A 13 -13.07 27.91 20.29
C GLY A 13 -12.66 28.57 21.60
N ASP A 14 -12.12 27.82 22.55
CA ASP A 14 -11.49 28.39 23.75
C ASP A 14 -9.97 28.42 23.56
N VAL A 15 -9.51 29.64 23.32
CA VAL A 15 -8.12 30.07 23.41
C VAL A 15 -7.70 29.95 24.87
N LEU A 16 -6.82 29.01 25.18
CA LEU A 16 -6.13 28.97 26.47
C LEU A 16 -5.10 30.11 26.51
N GLU A 17 -5.53 31.27 26.98
CA GLU A 17 -4.64 32.30 27.51
C GLU A 17 -3.96 31.76 28.78
N PHE A 18 -2.67 31.42 28.67
CA PHE A 18 -1.82 31.18 29.82
C PHE A 18 -1.50 32.52 30.48
N GLY A 19 -2.32 32.88 31.47
CA GLY A 19 -2.05 33.97 32.39
C GLY A 19 -0.72 33.77 33.12
N GLY A 20 0.18 34.74 32.98
CA GLY A 20 1.39 34.86 33.77
C GLY A 20 1.03 35.01 35.25
N ARG A 21 1.42 34.01 36.05
CA ARG A 21 1.51 34.16 37.51
C ARG A 21 2.95 34.44 37.86
N ASP A 22 3.20 35.68 38.27
CA ASP A 22 4.35 36.09 39.05
C ASP A 22 4.38 35.30 40.37
N ALA A 23 5.04 34.14 40.34
CA ALA A 23 5.36 33.38 41.54
C ALA A 23 6.67 33.93 42.12
N LYS A 24 6.52 34.76 43.15
CA LYS A 24 7.56 35.21 44.08
C LYS A 24 8.45 34.02 44.50
N PRO A 25 9.79 34.10 44.40
CA PRO A 25 10.67 33.00 44.78
C PRO A 25 10.59 32.77 46.29
N ALA A 26 10.04 31.62 46.69
CA ALA A 26 10.11 31.14 48.06
C ALA A 26 11.56 30.69 48.34
N THR A 27 12.27 31.50 49.11
CA THR A 27 13.56 31.14 49.74
C THR A 27 13.34 29.95 50.67
N ALA A 28 13.70 28.75 50.21
CA ALA A 28 13.81 27.58 51.06
C ALA A 28 15.04 27.70 51.99
N PRO A 29 14.93 27.34 53.27
CA PRO A 29 16.05 27.34 54.20
C PRO A 29 17.09 26.30 53.77
N VAL A 30 18.32 26.76 53.59
CA VAL A 30 19.51 25.93 53.36
C VAL A 30 19.81 25.15 54.64
N THR A 31 19.45 23.87 54.67
CA THR A 31 19.90 22.96 55.72
C THR A 31 21.39 22.70 55.53
N PRO A 32 22.25 22.94 56.54
CA PRO A 32 23.68 22.65 56.41
C PRO A 32 23.87 21.14 56.27
N LEU A 33 24.51 20.74 55.15
CA LEU A 33 24.98 19.37 54.96
C LEU A 33 25.95 19.02 56.09
N THR A 34 25.51 18.17 57.00
CA THR A 34 26.38 17.47 57.93
C THR A 34 27.34 16.59 57.15
N ALA A 35 28.64 16.86 57.34
CA ALA A 35 29.73 16.14 56.72
C ALA A 35 29.62 14.64 57.01
N ARG A 36 29.32 13.85 55.97
CA ARG A 36 29.42 12.40 56.03
C ARG A 36 30.90 12.00 56.11
N PRO A 37 31.28 11.06 56.99
CA PRO A 37 32.65 10.60 57.08
C PRO A 37 33.09 9.92 55.76
N PRO A 38 34.38 9.99 55.43
CA PRO A 38 34.92 9.43 54.20
C PRO A 38 34.87 7.91 54.28
N TYR A 39 33.98 7.30 53.50
CA TYR A 39 34.07 5.87 53.22
C TYR A 39 35.31 5.64 52.36
N THR A 40 36.41 5.25 53.00
CA THR A 40 37.56 4.59 52.38
C THR A 40 37.09 3.26 51.79
N THR A 41 36.57 3.31 50.57
CA THR A 41 36.36 2.13 49.73
C THR A 41 37.71 1.73 49.15
N THR A 42 38.43 0.94 49.92
CA THR A 42 39.63 0.24 49.51
C THR A 42 39.35 -0.67 48.32
N ARG A 43 39.91 -0.28 47.16
CA ARG A 43 40.76 -1.15 46.33
C ARG A 43 40.15 -2.51 45.93
N ARG A 44 38.97 -2.51 45.31
CA ARG A 44 38.45 -3.68 44.56
C ARG A 44 37.76 -3.33 43.22
N ALA A 45 38.04 -2.15 42.67
CA ALA A 45 37.37 -1.62 41.47
C ALA A 45 38.28 -1.46 40.23
N ALA A 46 39.44 -2.13 40.17
CA ALA A 46 40.38 -1.97 39.05
C ALA A 46 40.35 -3.12 38.00
N VAL A 47 39.46 -4.11 38.14
CA VAL A 47 39.42 -5.28 37.23
C VAL A 47 38.18 -5.32 36.32
N ALA A 48 37.19 -4.43 36.50
CA ALA A 48 35.87 -4.56 35.84
C ALA A 48 35.59 -3.55 34.72
N SER A 49 36.60 -2.87 34.17
CA SER A 49 36.41 -1.94 33.05
C SER A 49 37.53 -2.06 32.02
N GLN A 50 37.87 -3.29 31.61
CA GLN A 50 38.44 -3.42 30.27
C GLN A 50 37.39 -2.90 29.29
N PRO A 51 37.66 -1.82 28.53
CA PRO A 51 36.75 -1.36 27.50
C PRO A 51 36.63 -2.54 26.53
N MET A 52 35.45 -3.16 26.50
CA MET A 52 35.19 -4.21 25.51
C MET A 52 35.61 -3.65 24.15
N PRO A 53 36.47 -4.37 23.40
CA PRO A 53 36.98 -3.90 22.13
C PRO A 53 35.79 -3.45 21.29
N ALA A 54 35.81 -2.17 20.90
CA ALA A 54 34.71 -1.57 20.16
C ALA A 54 34.43 -2.47 18.94
N PRO A 55 33.24 -3.11 18.88
CA PRO A 55 32.94 -4.04 17.79
C PRO A 55 33.15 -3.35 16.45
N SER A 56 33.86 -4.03 15.55
CA SER A 56 34.29 -3.42 14.29
C SER A 56 33.09 -2.98 13.45
N ARG A 57 33.19 -1.83 12.78
CA ARG A 57 32.09 -1.18 12.03
C ARG A 57 31.41 -2.10 11.00
N MET A 58 32.12 -3.10 10.48
CA MET A 58 31.59 -4.11 9.55
C MET A 58 30.51 -5.00 10.16
N HIS A 59 30.57 -5.30 11.47
CA HIS A 59 29.59 -6.17 12.13
C HIS A 59 28.18 -5.56 12.13
N TYR A 60 28.05 -4.23 12.16
CA TYR A 60 26.74 -3.58 12.25
C TYR A 60 26.01 -3.49 10.93
N ALA A 61 26.71 -3.18 9.84
CA ALA A 61 26.11 -3.18 8.51
C ALA A 61 25.66 -4.61 8.13
N LEU A 62 26.47 -5.61 8.50
CA LEU A 62 26.12 -7.02 8.34
C LEU A 62 24.90 -7.39 9.19
N LEU A 63 24.87 -7.00 10.47
CA LEU A 63 23.74 -7.28 11.36
C LEU A 63 22.45 -6.65 10.81
N LEU A 64 22.52 -5.41 10.32
CA LEU A 64 21.38 -4.74 9.70
C LEU A 64 20.96 -5.48 8.43
N ALA A 65 21.87 -5.79 7.51
CA ALA A 65 21.53 -6.52 6.29
C ALA A 65 20.91 -7.90 6.61
N LEU A 66 21.50 -8.64 7.54
CA LEU A 66 21.00 -9.95 7.97
C LEU A 66 19.65 -9.86 8.69
N THR A 67 19.40 -8.80 9.46
CA THR A 67 18.12 -8.66 10.17
C THR A 67 16.93 -8.51 9.21
N TRP A 68 17.15 -7.92 8.03
CA TRP A 68 16.12 -7.80 7.00
C TRP A 68 16.13 -8.95 6.00
N ALA A 69 17.31 -9.48 5.65
CA ALA A 69 17.41 -10.63 4.75
C ALA A 69 16.83 -11.90 5.40
N CYS A 70 17.05 -12.10 6.70
CA CYS A 70 16.57 -13.28 7.41
C CYS A 70 15.14 -13.12 7.96
N GLY A 71 14.53 -11.94 7.85
CA GLY A 71 13.17 -11.70 8.31
C GLY A 71 12.95 -12.08 9.79
N PRO A 72 11.91 -12.87 10.12
CA PRO A 72 11.67 -13.34 11.49
C PRO A 72 12.81 -14.17 12.09
N ALA A 73 13.58 -14.88 11.25
CA ALA A 73 14.70 -15.70 11.71
C ALA A 73 15.87 -14.86 12.28
N ALA A 74 15.87 -13.55 12.07
CA ALA A 74 16.83 -12.63 12.66
C ALA A 74 16.84 -12.64 14.20
N LEU A 75 15.79 -13.15 14.86
CA LEU A 75 15.79 -13.40 16.31
C LEU A 75 16.98 -14.26 16.76
N LEU A 76 17.43 -15.20 15.93
CA LEU A 76 18.57 -16.09 16.20
C LEU A 76 19.91 -15.34 16.29
N LEU A 77 19.99 -14.18 15.62
CA LEU A 77 21.20 -13.35 15.57
C LEU A 77 21.43 -12.59 16.89
N THR A 78 20.40 -12.43 17.71
CA THR A 78 20.48 -11.69 18.98
C THR A 78 20.45 -12.64 20.19
N VAL A 79 21.29 -12.38 21.19
CA VAL A 79 21.31 -13.18 22.44
C VAL A 79 19.94 -13.14 23.13
N GLU A 80 19.31 -11.97 23.15
CA GLU A 80 18.01 -11.77 23.79
C GLU A 80 16.89 -12.47 23.02
N GLY A 81 16.94 -12.47 21.68
CA GLY A 81 16.01 -13.22 20.85
C GLY A 81 16.09 -14.73 21.09
N ARG A 82 17.30 -15.27 21.27
CA ARG A 82 17.50 -16.70 21.60
C ARG A 82 16.98 -17.10 22.98
N ARG A 83 16.93 -16.16 23.94
CA ARG A 83 16.38 -16.43 25.28
C ARG A 83 14.86 -16.59 25.26
N HIS A 84 14.17 -15.89 24.38
CA HIS A 84 12.72 -15.95 24.27
C HIS A 84 12.25 -17.02 23.28
N ARG A 85 12.24 -18.29 23.72
CA ARG A 85 11.85 -19.45 22.90
C ARG A 85 10.50 -19.29 22.18
N GLY A 86 9.52 -18.62 22.81
CA GLY A 86 8.20 -18.39 22.22
C GLY A 86 8.23 -17.53 20.95
N TRP A 87 8.99 -16.43 20.96
CA TRP A 87 9.14 -15.55 19.79
C TRP A 87 9.88 -16.24 18.65
N LEU A 88 10.88 -17.05 18.99
CA LEU A 88 11.65 -17.82 18.03
C LEU A 88 10.78 -18.91 17.37
N ALA A 89 10.00 -19.65 18.16
CA ALA A 89 9.05 -20.62 17.64
C ALA A 89 8.00 -19.97 16.72
N LEU A 90 7.42 -18.84 17.15
CA LEU A 90 6.48 -18.06 16.34
C LEU A 90 7.10 -17.63 15.00
N GLY A 91 8.31 -17.06 15.04
CA GLY A 91 9.02 -16.62 13.84
C GLY A 91 9.32 -17.76 12.87
N ILE A 92 9.81 -18.91 13.37
CA ILE A 92 10.09 -20.10 12.54
C ILE A 92 8.80 -20.65 11.93
N LEU A 93 7.77 -20.89 12.74
CA LEU A 93 6.50 -21.44 12.27
C LEU A 93 5.83 -20.52 11.25
N ALA A 94 5.79 -19.22 11.51
CA ALA A 94 5.24 -18.24 10.58
C ALA A 94 6.05 -18.18 9.27
N THR A 95 7.38 -18.21 9.34
CA THR A 95 8.22 -18.18 8.13
C THR A 95 8.02 -19.45 7.31
N LEU A 96 8.01 -20.62 7.94
CA LEU A 96 7.75 -21.90 7.26
C LEU A 96 6.36 -21.90 6.61
N ALA A 97 5.33 -21.42 7.33
CA ALA A 97 3.99 -21.31 6.79
C ALA A 97 3.94 -20.35 5.59
N LEU A 98 4.56 -19.17 5.67
CA LEU A 98 4.62 -18.21 4.56
C LEU A 98 5.36 -18.75 3.34
N VAL A 99 6.49 -19.44 3.54
CA VAL A 99 7.25 -20.08 2.46
C VAL A 99 6.41 -21.18 1.81
N LEU A 100 5.74 -22.02 2.61
CA LEU A 100 4.86 -23.06 2.12
C LEU A 100 3.69 -22.48 1.31
N LEU A 101 3.02 -21.45 1.83
CA LEU A 101 1.93 -20.74 1.15
C LEU A 101 2.39 -20.05 -0.14
N ALA A 102 3.62 -19.53 -0.17
CA ALA A 102 4.19 -18.90 -1.35
C ALA A 102 4.57 -19.94 -2.40
N LEU A 103 5.18 -21.06 -2.02
CA LEU A 103 5.70 -22.05 -2.96
C LEU A 103 4.63 -23.02 -3.48
N VAL A 104 3.64 -23.37 -2.66
CA VAL A 104 2.59 -24.32 -3.01
C VAL A 104 1.43 -23.56 -3.67
N PRO A 105 1.18 -23.77 -4.98
CA PRO A 105 -0.02 -23.22 -5.62
C PRO A 105 -1.27 -23.69 -4.88
N TYR A 106 -2.27 -22.82 -4.77
CA TYR A 106 -3.52 -23.14 -4.07
C TYR A 106 -4.15 -24.46 -4.55
N ALA A 107 -4.13 -24.74 -5.86
CA ALA A 107 -4.64 -26.00 -6.41
C ALA A 107 -3.93 -27.24 -5.82
N ARG A 108 -2.61 -27.17 -5.63
CA ARG A 108 -1.85 -28.26 -4.97
C ARG A 108 -2.14 -28.33 -3.48
N TRP A 109 -2.36 -27.19 -2.83
CA TRP A 109 -2.74 -27.14 -1.42
C TRP A 109 -4.06 -27.88 -1.17
N VAL A 110 -5.08 -27.59 -2.00
CA VAL A 110 -6.38 -28.26 -1.93
C VAL A 110 -6.22 -29.77 -2.16
N ALA A 111 -5.44 -30.16 -3.16
CA ALA A 111 -5.16 -31.58 -3.44
C ALA A 111 -4.44 -32.31 -2.29
N TRP A 112 -3.52 -31.65 -1.60
CA TRP A 112 -2.74 -32.26 -0.51
C TRP A 112 -3.50 -32.35 0.80
N THR A 113 -4.22 -31.29 1.17
CA THR A 113 -4.84 -31.18 2.49
C THR A 113 -6.26 -31.76 2.52
N GLY A 114 -6.92 -31.90 1.37
CA GLY A 114 -8.35 -32.17 1.28
C GLY A 114 -9.22 -31.04 1.86
N LEU A 115 -8.59 -29.97 2.37
CA LEU A 115 -9.25 -28.78 2.89
C LEU A 115 -9.49 -27.85 1.71
N ALA A 116 -10.62 -28.08 1.04
CA ALA A 116 -11.10 -27.29 -0.08
C ALA A 116 -11.52 -25.85 0.31
N THR A 117 -11.50 -25.48 1.59
CA THR A 117 -12.07 -24.20 2.00
C THR A 117 -11.08 -23.04 1.80
N PRO A 118 -11.38 -22.06 0.93
CA PRO A 118 -10.56 -20.85 0.78
C PRO A 118 -10.44 -20.09 2.11
N LEU A 119 -11.41 -20.25 3.01
CA LEU A 119 -11.38 -19.70 4.37
C LEU A 119 -10.22 -20.25 5.21
N ALA A 120 -9.98 -21.57 5.20
CA ALA A 120 -8.90 -22.17 5.98
C ALA A 120 -7.52 -21.69 5.49
N TRP A 121 -7.32 -21.67 4.17
CA TRP A 121 -6.11 -21.14 3.56
C TRP A 121 -5.90 -19.65 3.89
N SER A 122 -6.94 -18.83 3.76
CA SER A 122 -6.88 -17.39 4.04
C SER A 122 -6.62 -17.11 5.52
N SER A 123 -7.21 -17.90 6.42
CA SER A 123 -6.98 -17.81 7.86
C SER A 123 -5.54 -18.16 8.22
N LEU A 124 -5.00 -19.22 7.62
CA LEU A 124 -3.60 -19.60 7.80
C LEU A 124 -2.67 -18.51 7.26
N ALA A 125 -2.95 -17.95 6.09
CA ALA A 125 -2.18 -16.85 5.50
C ALA A 125 -2.22 -15.59 6.39
N LEU A 126 -3.38 -15.25 6.95
CA LEU A 126 -3.55 -14.13 7.88
C LEU A 126 -2.73 -14.34 9.16
N LEU A 127 -2.85 -15.51 9.80
CA LEU A 127 -2.12 -15.82 11.03
C LEU A 127 -0.61 -15.86 10.79
N ALA A 128 -0.17 -16.47 9.68
CA ALA A 128 1.24 -16.55 9.33
C ALA A 128 1.84 -15.18 9.00
N THR A 129 1.11 -14.31 8.29
CA THR A 129 1.57 -12.94 8.00
C THR A 129 1.66 -12.11 9.29
N ILE A 130 0.62 -12.09 10.12
CA ILE A 130 0.63 -11.33 11.39
C ILE A 130 1.74 -11.85 12.30
N GLY A 131 1.85 -13.17 12.49
CA GLY A 131 2.88 -13.79 13.33
C GLY A 131 4.29 -13.51 12.81
N GLY A 132 4.50 -13.64 11.50
CA GLY A 132 5.78 -13.38 10.84
C GLY A 132 6.21 -11.93 10.99
N PHE A 133 5.34 -10.97 10.64
CA PHE A 133 5.66 -9.55 10.77
C PHE A 133 5.83 -9.11 12.23
N SER A 134 5.10 -9.69 13.17
CA SER A 134 5.28 -9.40 14.60
C SER A 134 6.63 -9.91 15.12
N ALA A 135 7.03 -11.13 14.75
CA ALA A 135 8.34 -11.68 15.10
C ALA A 135 9.48 -10.90 14.43
N TRP A 136 9.32 -10.51 13.16
CA TRP A 136 10.30 -9.69 12.44
C TRP A 136 10.44 -8.29 13.06
N SER A 137 9.32 -7.65 13.40
CA SER A 137 9.27 -6.37 14.11
C SER A 137 10.00 -6.43 15.45
N ARG A 138 9.82 -7.52 16.21
CA ARG A 138 10.56 -7.77 17.45
C ARG A 138 12.05 -7.95 17.19
N ALA A 139 12.44 -8.70 16.16
CA ALA A 139 13.84 -8.87 15.78
C ALA A 139 14.51 -7.54 15.42
N ALA A 140 13.83 -6.70 14.63
CA ALA A 140 14.29 -5.37 14.25
C ALA A 140 14.44 -4.45 15.48
N LEU A 141 13.52 -4.52 16.45
CA LEU A 141 13.62 -3.76 17.70
C LEU A 141 14.85 -4.17 18.53
N LEU A 142 15.11 -5.48 18.65
CA LEU A 142 16.26 -6.01 19.39
C LEU A 142 17.58 -5.66 18.68
N ALA A 143 17.66 -5.85 17.36
CA ALA A 143 18.82 -5.47 16.56
C ALA A 143 19.09 -3.95 16.62
N GLY A 144 18.03 -3.15 16.58
CA GLY A 144 18.10 -1.69 16.70
C GLY A 144 18.65 -1.21 18.05
N GLY A 145 18.48 -1.98 19.12
CA GLY A 145 19.08 -1.69 20.44
C GLY A 145 20.61 -1.79 20.46
N HIS A 146 21.19 -2.53 19.51
CA HIS A 146 22.64 -2.70 19.39
C HIS A 146 23.29 -1.75 18.38
N LEU A 147 22.51 -0.97 17.63
CA LEU A 147 23.06 -0.07 16.61
C LEU A 147 23.90 1.04 17.27
N PRO A 148 25.09 1.32 16.72
CA PRO A 148 25.89 2.43 17.22
C PRO A 148 25.20 3.76 16.89
N PRO A 149 25.50 4.82 17.64
CA PRO A 149 24.97 6.15 17.35
C PRO A 149 25.35 6.58 15.92
N VAL A 150 24.45 7.33 15.26
CA VAL A 150 24.49 7.67 13.82
C VAL A 150 25.84 8.20 13.34
N HIS A 151 26.56 8.95 14.18
CA HIS A 151 27.89 9.51 13.85
C HIS A 151 28.98 8.45 13.60
N ARG A 152 28.81 7.21 14.07
CA ARG A 152 29.76 6.10 13.89
C ARG A 152 29.46 5.23 12.67
N LEU A 153 28.35 5.46 11.97
CA LEU A 153 27.97 4.70 10.79
C LEU A 153 28.88 5.00 9.58
N PRO A 154 29.02 4.05 8.62
CA PRO A 154 29.69 4.28 7.34
C PRO A 154 29.21 5.57 6.64
N ARG A 155 30.09 6.23 5.88
CA ARG A 155 29.75 7.49 5.17
C ARG A 155 28.49 7.38 4.32
N LEU A 156 28.28 6.24 3.65
CA LEU A 156 27.07 5.97 2.86
C LEU A 156 25.80 6.05 3.70
N LEU A 157 25.78 5.42 4.88
CA LEU A 157 24.63 5.43 5.81
C LEU A 157 24.48 6.74 6.58
N ARG A 158 25.42 7.68 6.44
CA ARG A 158 25.31 9.05 6.94
C ARG A 158 24.78 10.02 5.88
N SER A 159 24.63 9.57 4.63
CA SER A 159 24.10 10.40 3.55
C SER A 159 22.58 10.23 3.42
N ARG A 160 21.88 11.30 3.03
CA ARG A 160 20.42 11.26 2.78
C ARG A 160 20.07 10.23 1.72
N VAL A 161 20.86 10.22 0.64
CA VAL A 161 20.68 9.30 -0.50
C VAL A 161 20.89 7.86 -0.05
N GLY A 162 21.93 7.58 0.74
CA GLY A 162 22.19 6.22 1.22
C GLY A 162 21.11 5.69 2.15
N VAL A 163 20.58 6.52 3.05
CA VAL A 163 19.49 6.12 3.96
C VAL A 163 18.15 6.00 3.24
N GLY A 164 17.88 6.87 2.27
CA GLY A 164 16.72 6.75 1.38
C GLY A 164 16.77 5.49 0.54
N ALA A 165 17.89 5.21 -0.13
CA ALA A 165 18.11 4.01 -0.92
C ALA A 165 17.99 2.73 -0.06
N LEU A 166 18.52 2.75 1.17
CA LEU A 166 18.38 1.66 2.11
C LEU A 166 16.91 1.44 2.52
N GLY A 167 16.13 2.51 2.70
CA GLY A 167 14.69 2.43 2.93
C GLY A 167 13.89 1.91 1.73
N LEU A 168 14.32 2.22 0.50
CA LEU A 168 13.72 1.66 -0.72
C LEU A 168 14.00 0.16 -0.86
N LEU A 169 15.22 -0.28 -0.52
CA LEU A 169 15.59 -1.70 -0.57
C LEU A 169 14.88 -2.53 0.49
N ALA A 170 14.74 -1.98 1.69
CA ALA A 170 14.19 -2.70 2.83
C ALA A 170 13.34 -1.79 3.71
N PRO A 171 12.09 -2.17 3.99
CA PRO A 171 11.19 -1.30 4.73
C PRO A 171 11.65 -1.12 6.17
N GLY A 172 11.65 0.12 6.64
CA GLY A 172 12.07 0.51 8.00
C GLY A 172 13.59 0.61 8.19
N CYS A 173 14.42 0.06 7.29
CA CYS A 173 15.88 0.13 7.37
C CYS A 173 16.39 1.56 7.47
N GLY A 174 15.88 2.45 6.60
CA GLY A 174 16.28 3.85 6.59
C GLY A 174 15.99 4.57 7.91
N LEU A 175 14.85 4.26 8.54
CA LEU A 175 14.47 4.84 9.83
C LEU A 175 15.34 4.32 10.98
N LEU A 176 15.71 3.04 10.93
CA LEU A 176 16.64 2.45 11.90
C LEU A 176 18.04 3.06 11.76
N ALA A 177 18.54 3.24 10.54
CA ALA A 177 19.80 3.95 10.28
C ALA A 177 19.75 5.42 10.73
N GLY A 178 18.60 6.07 10.60
CA GLY A 178 18.32 7.42 11.13
C GLY A 178 18.13 7.49 12.65
N GLY A 179 18.29 6.39 13.39
CA GLY A 179 18.24 6.36 14.85
C GLY A 179 16.85 6.22 15.47
N SER A 180 15.80 5.97 14.67
CA SER A 180 14.44 5.84 15.20
C SER A 180 13.89 4.42 15.14
N ARG A 181 14.33 3.62 16.11
CA ARG A 181 13.95 2.21 16.22
C ARG A 181 12.44 1.97 16.25
N TRP A 182 11.70 2.73 17.05
CA TRP A 182 10.26 2.51 17.22
C TRP A 182 9.47 2.80 15.95
N HIS A 183 9.80 3.87 15.24
CA HIS A 183 9.15 4.20 13.98
C HIS A 183 9.44 3.14 12.92
N ALA A 184 10.69 2.68 12.82
CA ALA A 184 11.04 1.62 11.88
C ALA A 184 10.25 0.33 12.11
N VAL A 185 10.08 -0.05 13.38
CA VAL A 185 9.32 -1.24 13.80
C VAL A 185 7.83 -1.08 13.45
N LEU A 186 7.24 0.08 13.74
CA LEU A 186 5.84 0.37 13.39
C LEU A 186 5.61 0.32 11.87
N TRP A 187 6.51 0.92 11.08
CA TRP A 187 6.42 0.89 9.62
C TRP A 187 6.60 -0.50 9.05
N LEU A 188 7.55 -1.28 9.58
CA LEU A 188 7.73 -2.67 9.17
C LEU A 188 6.46 -3.47 9.46
N TRP A 189 5.88 -3.32 10.65
CA TRP A 189 4.65 -3.99 11.02
C TRP A 189 3.49 -3.57 10.11
N ALA A 190 3.33 -2.27 9.81
CA ALA A 190 2.26 -1.75 8.96
C ALA A 190 2.23 -2.31 7.53
N LEU A 191 3.26 -3.02 7.08
CA LEU A 191 3.32 -3.66 5.76
C LEU A 191 2.70 -5.07 5.71
N TRP A 192 2.33 -5.66 6.86
CA TRP A 192 1.72 -6.99 6.87
C TRP A 192 0.45 -7.10 5.98
N PRO A 193 -0.45 -6.09 5.87
CA PRO A 193 -1.63 -6.20 5.01
C PRO A 193 -1.26 -6.25 3.53
N ALA A 194 -0.21 -5.53 3.12
CA ALA A 194 0.28 -5.55 1.75
C ALA A 194 0.86 -6.91 1.39
N ALA A 195 1.66 -7.51 2.29
CA ALA A 195 2.19 -8.85 2.11
C ALA A 195 1.08 -9.92 2.04
N LEU A 196 0.05 -9.81 2.89
CA LEU A 196 -1.14 -10.65 2.80
C LEU A 196 -1.86 -10.46 1.46
N GLY A 197 -2.01 -9.22 1.00
CA GLY A 197 -2.59 -8.90 -0.30
C GLY A 197 -1.85 -9.58 -1.46
N VAL A 198 -0.51 -9.56 -1.45
CA VAL A 198 0.31 -10.27 -2.46
C VAL A 198 0.03 -11.78 -2.43
N LEU A 199 -0.03 -12.40 -1.26
CA LEU A 199 -0.33 -13.83 -1.14
C LEU A 199 -1.73 -14.17 -1.67
N VAL A 200 -2.73 -13.37 -1.31
CA VAL A 200 -4.11 -13.54 -1.78
C VAL A 200 -4.18 -13.41 -3.30
N LEU A 201 -3.55 -12.37 -3.88
CA LEU A 201 -3.54 -12.19 -5.34
C LEU A 201 -2.83 -13.33 -6.07
N ARG A 202 -1.72 -13.83 -5.52
CA ARG A 202 -1.01 -15.00 -6.05
C ARG A 202 -1.88 -16.25 -6.03
N ALA A 203 -2.66 -16.46 -4.97
CA ALA A 203 -3.56 -17.60 -4.85
C ALA A 203 -4.89 -17.41 -5.62
N GLY A 204 -5.22 -16.18 -5.99
CA GLY A 204 -6.53 -15.77 -6.52
C GLY A 204 -7.01 -16.59 -7.71
N ALA A 205 -6.15 -16.85 -8.69
CA ALA A 205 -6.52 -17.67 -9.85
C ALA A 205 -6.92 -19.10 -9.47
N GLY A 206 -6.17 -19.73 -8.55
CA GLY A 206 -6.49 -21.06 -8.06
C GLY A 206 -7.75 -21.08 -7.19
N MET A 207 -7.93 -20.04 -6.35
CA MET A 207 -9.14 -19.88 -5.55
C MET A 207 -10.37 -19.69 -6.46
N TRP A 208 -10.24 -18.91 -7.53
CA TRP A 208 -11.29 -18.68 -8.51
C TRP A 208 -11.73 -19.97 -9.19
N GLN A 209 -10.79 -20.68 -9.81
CA GLN A 209 -11.05 -21.96 -10.49
C GLN A 209 -11.71 -22.98 -9.57
N HIS A 210 -11.23 -23.08 -8.33
CA HIS A 210 -11.79 -23.99 -7.35
C HIS A 210 -13.20 -23.58 -6.93
N LEU A 211 -13.43 -22.30 -6.64
CA LEU A 211 -14.73 -21.80 -6.19
C LEU A 211 -15.77 -21.92 -7.31
N SER A 212 -15.43 -21.55 -8.54
CA SER A 212 -16.30 -21.65 -9.71
C SER A 212 -16.68 -23.09 -10.05
N ALA A 213 -15.80 -24.05 -9.74
CA ALA A 213 -16.07 -25.47 -9.97
C ALA A 213 -16.93 -26.10 -8.86
N THR A 214 -16.76 -25.65 -7.61
CA THR A 214 -17.38 -26.29 -6.44
C THR A 214 -18.71 -25.66 -6.04
N ILE A 215 -18.85 -24.34 -6.23
CA ILE A 215 -19.99 -23.56 -5.76
C ILE A 215 -20.61 -22.83 -6.95
N PRO A 216 -21.80 -23.26 -7.43
CA PRO A 216 -22.50 -22.57 -8.53
C PRO A 216 -23.15 -21.24 -8.11
N ASP A 217 -23.11 -20.90 -6.81
CA ASP A 217 -23.65 -19.65 -6.29
C ASP A 217 -22.76 -18.44 -6.66
N ARG A 218 -23.38 -17.46 -7.34
CA ARG A 218 -22.75 -16.20 -7.74
C ARG A 218 -22.32 -15.34 -6.55
N GLY A 219 -22.97 -15.48 -5.39
CA GLY A 219 -22.62 -14.71 -4.20
C GLY A 219 -21.19 -14.97 -3.71
N ALA A 220 -20.73 -16.23 -3.82
CA ALA A 220 -19.40 -16.62 -3.38
C ALA A 220 -18.30 -16.08 -4.32
N THR A 221 -18.52 -16.15 -5.64
CA THR A 221 -17.57 -15.61 -6.63
C THR A 221 -17.49 -14.09 -6.53
N ASP A 222 -18.62 -13.41 -6.33
CA ASP A 222 -18.66 -11.97 -6.07
C ASP A 222 -17.84 -11.57 -4.84
N LEU A 223 -17.99 -12.30 -3.73
CA LEU A 223 -17.21 -12.06 -2.52
C LEU A 223 -15.70 -12.18 -2.80
N LEU A 224 -15.29 -13.22 -3.52
CA LEU A 224 -13.89 -13.43 -3.88
C LEU A 224 -13.34 -12.28 -4.73
N GLU A 225 -14.11 -11.76 -5.69
CA GLU A 225 -13.72 -10.59 -6.47
C GLU A 225 -13.51 -9.35 -5.59
N HIS A 226 -14.38 -9.12 -4.59
CA HIS A 226 -14.20 -8.04 -3.63
C HIS A 226 -12.96 -8.21 -2.77
N VAL A 227 -12.65 -9.44 -2.36
CA VAL A 227 -11.42 -9.76 -1.62
C VAL A 227 -10.18 -9.49 -2.49
N LEU A 228 -10.20 -9.84 -3.77
CA LEU A 228 -9.10 -9.56 -4.71
C LEU A 228 -8.92 -8.05 -4.95
N MET A 229 -10.02 -7.28 -5.05
CA MET A 229 -9.95 -5.82 -5.12
C MET A 229 -9.34 -5.21 -3.86
N LEU A 230 -9.78 -5.66 -2.67
CA LEU A 230 -9.25 -5.21 -1.40
C LEU A 230 -7.76 -5.56 -1.26
N ALA A 231 -7.38 -6.78 -1.63
CA ALA A 231 -5.98 -7.22 -1.64
C ALA A 231 -5.12 -6.34 -2.57
N THR A 232 -5.61 -6.02 -3.76
CA THR A 232 -4.95 -5.09 -4.70
C THR A 232 -4.77 -3.71 -4.08
N ALA A 233 -5.82 -3.16 -3.46
CA ALA A 233 -5.75 -1.87 -2.78
C ALA A 233 -4.71 -1.88 -1.63
N CYS A 234 -4.67 -2.94 -0.82
CA CYS A 234 -3.67 -3.11 0.23
C CYS A 234 -2.23 -3.15 -0.31
N VAL A 235 -2.00 -3.81 -1.44
CA VAL A 235 -0.67 -3.85 -2.09
C VAL A 235 -0.26 -2.46 -2.58
N VAL A 236 -1.16 -1.74 -3.26
CA VAL A 236 -0.89 -0.38 -3.75
C VAL A 236 -0.61 0.57 -2.60
N LEU A 237 -1.45 0.57 -1.56
CA LEU A 237 -1.25 1.38 -0.36
C LEU A 237 0.05 1.00 0.36
N GLY A 238 0.40 -0.28 0.41
CA GLY A 238 1.66 -0.77 0.95
C GLY A 238 2.88 -0.25 0.19
N ALA A 239 2.83 -0.25 -1.14
CA ALA A 239 3.89 0.30 -1.99
C ALA A 239 4.06 1.82 -1.77
N ILE A 240 2.96 2.55 -1.65
CA ILE A 240 3.00 4.00 -1.33
C ILE A 240 3.59 4.19 0.08
N ALA A 241 3.09 3.47 1.08
CA ALA A 241 3.60 3.48 2.46
C ALA A 241 5.12 3.21 2.51
N TRP A 242 5.60 2.24 1.72
CA TRP A 242 7.03 1.93 1.59
C TRP A 242 7.82 3.12 1.05
N LEU A 243 7.37 3.77 -0.03
CA LEU A 243 8.02 4.95 -0.58
C LEU A 243 8.07 6.10 0.45
N VAL A 244 6.96 6.37 1.13
CA VAL A 244 6.87 7.41 2.17
C VAL A 244 7.86 7.13 3.29
N GLN A 245 7.91 5.89 3.76
CA GLN A 245 8.84 5.46 4.79
C GLN A 245 10.31 5.64 4.38
N ALA A 246 10.65 5.36 3.13
CA ALA A 246 12.01 5.53 2.60
C ALA A 246 12.42 7.01 2.57
N LEU A 247 11.51 7.90 2.14
CA LEU A 247 11.73 9.35 2.13
C LEU A 247 11.86 9.91 3.56
N GLU A 248 11.04 9.43 4.49
CA GLU A 248 11.10 9.83 5.90
C GLU A 248 12.43 9.39 6.55
N GLY A 249 12.95 8.22 6.17
CA GLY A 249 14.31 7.80 6.53
C GLY A 249 15.38 8.78 6.06
N ALA A 250 15.35 9.17 4.79
CA ALA A 250 16.32 10.12 4.21
C ALA A 250 16.30 11.49 4.90
N ARG A 251 15.12 11.93 5.35
CA ARG A 251 14.91 13.22 6.02
C ARG A 251 15.51 13.28 7.42
N ARG A 252 15.41 12.20 8.20
CA ARG A 252 15.94 12.19 9.58
C ARG A 252 17.45 12.34 9.67
N VAL A 253 18.15 12.04 8.58
CA VAL A 253 19.62 12.18 8.46
C VAL A 253 20.00 13.59 7.99
N ALA A 254 19.06 14.37 7.47
CA ALA A 254 19.31 15.73 7.04
C ALA A 254 19.57 16.64 8.26
N PRO A 255 20.71 17.35 8.32
CA PRO A 255 20.87 18.47 9.23
C PRO A 255 19.94 19.58 8.72
N VAL A 256 18.74 19.69 9.26
CA VAL A 256 17.78 20.74 8.88
C VAL A 256 17.72 21.76 10.02
N PRO A 257 18.03 23.05 9.76
CA PRO A 257 17.73 24.14 10.67
C PRO A 257 16.21 24.23 10.85
N ALA A 258 15.76 24.60 12.06
CA ALA A 258 14.42 24.42 12.64
C ALA A 258 13.18 24.97 11.88
N LEU A 259 13.03 24.67 10.58
CA LEU A 259 11.78 24.87 9.85
C LEU A 259 10.86 23.68 10.15
N GLY A 260 9.84 23.96 10.97
CA GLY A 260 8.81 23.05 11.52
C GLY A 260 8.67 21.66 10.89
N ARG A 261 8.98 20.63 11.70
CA ARG A 261 8.92 19.19 11.39
C ARG A 261 7.57 18.64 10.88
N GLY A 262 6.50 19.44 10.78
CA GLY A 262 5.14 18.93 10.54
C GLY A 262 4.63 18.99 9.09
N ARG A 263 5.14 19.89 8.23
CA ARG A 263 4.54 20.12 6.90
C ARG A 263 5.19 19.35 5.76
N GLY A 264 6.49 19.07 5.86
CA GLY A 264 7.24 18.46 4.76
C GLY A 264 6.74 17.08 4.35
N ASP A 265 6.23 16.26 5.28
CA ASP A 265 5.82 14.87 5.03
C ASP A 265 4.64 14.79 4.09
N TRP A 266 3.62 15.61 4.33
CA TRP A 266 2.48 15.77 3.44
C TRP A 266 2.88 16.21 2.04
N PHE A 267 3.91 17.04 1.89
CA PHE A 267 4.37 17.46 0.55
C PHE A 267 5.02 16.34 -0.25
N ALA A 268 5.74 15.41 0.37
CA ALA A 268 6.31 14.26 -0.36
C ALA A 268 5.24 13.24 -0.74
N VAL A 269 4.28 12.98 0.16
CA VAL A 269 3.11 12.14 -0.14
C VAL A 269 2.28 12.79 -1.25
N ALA A 270 1.99 14.07 -1.11
CA ALA A 270 1.25 14.85 -2.11
C ALA A 270 1.99 14.88 -3.44
N LEU A 271 3.32 15.02 -3.46
CA LEU A 271 4.10 14.98 -4.69
C LEU A 271 4.07 13.60 -5.34
N GLY A 272 4.18 12.51 -4.56
CA GLY A 272 4.05 11.14 -5.07
C GLY A 272 2.67 10.86 -5.66
N LEU A 273 1.61 11.24 -4.94
CA LEU A 273 0.23 11.20 -5.42
C LEU A 273 0.01 12.10 -6.63
N SER A 274 0.65 13.28 -6.66
CA SER A 274 0.58 14.21 -7.79
C SER A 274 1.30 13.64 -9.01
N CYS A 275 2.45 12.99 -8.86
CA CYS A 275 3.15 12.32 -9.97
C CYS A 275 2.31 11.15 -10.51
N LEU A 276 1.68 10.36 -9.63
CA LEU A 276 0.75 9.31 -10.05
C LEU A 276 -0.46 9.90 -10.78
N GLY A 277 -1.06 10.94 -10.21
CA GLY A 277 -2.17 11.68 -10.80
C GLY A 277 -1.81 12.34 -12.13
N LEU A 278 -0.58 12.85 -12.28
CA LEU A 278 -0.05 13.41 -13.53
C LEU A 278 0.26 12.32 -14.55
N ALA A 279 0.71 11.14 -14.13
CA ALA A 279 0.92 10.01 -15.03
C ALA A 279 -0.42 9.50 -15.60
N VAL A 280 -1.46 9.44 -14.77
CA VAL A 280 -2.82 9.07 -15.20
C VAL A 280 -3.47 10.21 -16.01
N GLY A 281 -3.35 11.44 -15.53
CA GLY A 281 -3.94 12.64 -16.13
C GLY A 281 -3.22 13.15 -17.39
N GLY A 282 -1.96 12.75 -17.60
CA GLY A 282 -1.20 13.10 -18.80
C GLY A 282 -1.67 12.36 -20.05
N SER A 283 -2.38 11.25 -19.89
CA SER A 283 -3.01 10.54 -21.01
C SER A 283 -4.26 9.75 -20.56
N PRO A 284 -5.36 10.44 -20.16
CA PRO A 284 -6.54 9.78 -19.60
C PRO A 284 -7.13 8.77 -20.59
N GLY A 285 -7.15 9.08 -21.88
CA GLY A 285 -7.62 8.16 -22.92
C GLY A 285 -6.73 6.92 -23.15
N ARG A 286 -5.46 6.90 -22.72
CA ARG A 286 -4.65 5.66 -22.72
C ARG A 286 -4.98 4.80 -21.50
N ALA A 287 -5.12 5.43 -20.34
CA ALA A 287 -5.52 4.74 -19.11
C ALA A 287 -6.94 4.15 -19.26
N ALA A 288 -7.89 4.92 -19.78
CA ALA A 288 -9.26 4.46 -20.05
C ALA A 288 -9.28 3.24 -20.98
N ARG A 289 -8.50 3.28 -22.08
CA ARG A 289 -8.34 2.13 -22.98
C ARG A 289 -7.77 0.90 -22.28
N GLN A 290 -6.69 1.04 -21.52
CA GLN A 290 -6.10 -0.09 -20.78
C GLN A 290 -7.08 -0.70 -19.78
N LEU A 291 -7.88 0.13 -19.10
CA LEU A 291 -8.92 -0.33 -18.18
C LEU A 291 -10.07 -1.01 -18.91
N GLY A 292 -10.51 -0.49 -20.05
CA GLY A 292 -11.52 -1.10 -20.91
C GLY A 292 -11.08 -2.45 -21.47
N ASP A 293 -9.85 -2.53 -22.00
CA ASP A 293 -9.25 -3.77 -22.51
C ASP A 293 -9.14 -4.82 -21.39
N ALA A 294 -8.66 -4.40 -20.21
CA ALA A 294 -8.58 -5.29 -19.05
C ALA A 294 -9.97 -5.75 -18.58
N ALA A 295 -10.98 -4.88 -18.61
CA ALA A 295 -12.36 -5.24 -18.28
C ALA A 295 -12.89 -6.32 -19.24
N ALA A 296 -12.68 -6.16 -20.55
CA ALA A 296 -13.11 -7.13 -21.55
C ALA A 296 -12.42 -8.49 -21.37
N ILE A 297 -11.10 -8.50 -21.10
CA ILE A 297 -10.33 -9.73 -20.86
C ILE A 297 -10.85 -10.45 -19.60
N LEU A 298 -11.00 -9.73 -18.49
CA LEU A 298 -11.43 -10.32 -17.22
C LEU A 298 -12.89 -10.81 -17.29
N GLN A 299 -13.75 -10.12 -18.05
CA GLN A 299 -15.11 -10.60 -18.31
C GLN A 299 -15.08 -11.92 -19.09
N ALA A 300 -14.19 -12.07 -20.07
CA ALA A 300 -14.03 -13.33 -20.81
C ALA A 300 -13.57 -14.48 -19.90
N ASP A 301 -12.84 -14.18 -18.81
CA ASP A 301 -12.45 -15.14 -17.76
C ASP A 301 -13.60 -15.45 -16.77
N GLY A 302 -14.79 -14.89 -16.98
CA GLY A 302 -15.99 -15.13 -16.18
C GLY A 302 -16.12 -14.24 -14.94
N LEU A 303 -15.23 -13.26 -14.75
CA LEU A 303 -15.34 -12.27 -13.66
C LEU A 303 -16.46 -11.27 -13.98
N SER A 304 -17.02 -10.65 -12.95
CA SER A 304 -18.22 -9.82 -13.08
C SER A 304 -18.15 -8.48 -12.32
N VAL A 305 -17.52 -8.44 -11.15
CA VAL A 305 -17.39 -7.24 -10.31
C VAL A 305 -16.19 -6.41 -10.74
N ILE A 306 -15.01 -7.01 -10.85
CA ILE A 306 -13.77 -6.34 -11.26
C ILE A 306 -13.92 -5.70 -12.64
N PRO A 307 -14.34 -6.41 -13.70
CA PRO A 307 -14.50 -5.80 -15.02
C PRO A 307 -15.52 -4.66 -15.00
N LEU A 308 -16.58 -4.77 -14.19
CA LEU A 308 -17.56 -3.70 -14.04
C LEU A 308 -16.94 -2.43 -13.43
N ARG A 309 -16.12 -2.57 -12.40
CA ARG A 309 -15.41 -1.43 -11.79
C ARG A 309 -14.40 -0.81 -12.76
N LEU A 310 -13.71 -1.63 -13.55
CA LEU A 310 -12.76 -1.17 -14.56
C LEU A 310 -13.47 -0.42 -15.70
N ALA A 311 -14.57 -0.96 -16.23
CA ALA A 311 -15.39 -0.29 -17.24
C ALA A 311 -15.95 1.05 -16.74
N GLN A 312 -16.45 1.09 -15.50
CA GLN A 312 -16.90 2.35 -14.86
C GLN A 312 -15.77 3.36 -14.67
N ALA A 313 -14.56 2.90 -14.34
CA ALA A 313 -13.40 3.78 -14.23
C ALA A 313 -12.96 4.30 -15.61
N ALA A 314 -13.00 3.47 -16.65
CA ALA A 314 -12.73 3.85 -18.02
C ALA A 314 -13.73 4.91 -18.53
N ASP A 315 -15.03 4.69 -18.32
CA ASP A 315 -16.10 5.65 -18.65
C ASP A 315 -15.91 7.00 -17.95
N ARG A 316 -15.47 7.00 -16.69
CA ARG A 316 -15.18 8.25 -15.95
C ARG A 316 -13.94 8.98 -16.45
N LEU A 317 -12.94 8.24 -16.94
CA LEU A 317 -11.69 8.80 -17.45
C LEU A 317 -11.83 9.34 -18.88
N ASP A 318 -12.64 8.69 -19.71
CA ASP A 318 -12.90 9.07 -21.09
C ASP A 318 -14.39 8.87 -21.46
N PRO A 319 -15.28 9.79 -21.02
CA PRO A 319 -16.73 9.66 -21.26
C PRO A 319 -17.12 9.86 -22.72
N ALA A 320 -16.20 10.33 -23.58
CA ALA A 320 -16.47 10.47 -25.01
C ALA A 320 -16.55 9.11 -25.74
N ARG A 321 -16.05 8.04 -25.11
CA ARG A 321 -16.05 6.69 -25.65
C ARG A 321 -17.24 5.87 -25.12
N ALA A 322 -18.31 5.85 -25.91
CA ALA A 322 -19.53 5.10 -25.61
C ALA A 322 -19.31 3.59 -25.36
N GLU A 323 -18.24 3.01 -25.90
CA GLU A 323 -17.89 1.59 -25.72
C GLU A 323 -17.78 1.18 -24.23
N TYR A 324 -17.25 2.06 -23.36
CA TYR A 324 -17.09 1.77 -21.94
C TYR A 324 -18.44 1.77 -21.20
N ALA A 325 -19.31 2.72 -21.53
CA ALA A 325 -20.67 2.79 -20.99
C ALA A 325 -21.50 1.57 -21.40
N VAL A 326 -21.43 1.18 -22.68
CA VAL A 326 -22.11 -0.02 -23.20
C VAL A 326 -21.63 -1.29 -22.49
N LEU A 327 -20.31 -1.43 -22.31
CA LEU A 327 -19.74 -2.56 -21.56
C LEU A 327 -20.24 -2.58 -20.10
N ALA A 328 -20.27 -1.43 -19.42
CA ALA A 328 -20.77 -1.34 -18.05
C ALA A 328 -22.28 -1.66 -17.96
N ILE A 329 -23.09 -1.23 -18.93
CA ILE A 329 -24.52 -1.57 -19.02
C ILE A 329 -24.67 -3.10 -19.14
N ALA A 330 -23.97 -3.73 -20.09
CA ALA A 330 -24.03 -5.17 -20.30
C ALA A 330 -23.65 -5.95 -19.02
N LEU A 331 -22.63 -5.49 -18.29
CA LEU A 331 -22.21 -6.10 -17.03
C LEU A 331 -23.25 -5.93 -15.91
N HIS A 332 -23.92 -4.78 -15.80
CA HIS A 332 -25.03 -4.61 -14.86
C HIS A 332 -26.20 -5.54 -15.18
N GLU A 333 -26.53 -5.71 -16.46
CA GLU A 333 -27.61 -6.61 -16.88
C GLU A 333 -27.30 -8.09 -16.60
N GLN A 334 -26.06 -8.52 -16.87
CA GLN A 334 -25.60 -9.87 -16.54
C GLN A 334 -25.74 -10.17 -15.04
N ARG A 335 -25.57 -9.14 -14.20
CA ARG A 335 -25.72 -9.22 -12.74
C ARG A 335 -27.17 -9.11 -12.25
N GLY A 336 -28.13 -8.77 -13.12
CA GLY A 336 -29.52 -8.53 -12.74
C GLY A 336 -29.80 -7.14 -12.16
N ASP A 337 -28.84 -6.21 -12.25
CA ASP A 337 -28.96 -4.83 -11.77
C ASP A 337 -29.68 -3.93 -12.81
N ALA A 338 -30.90 -4.29 -13.20
CA ALA A 338 -31.65 -3.64 -14.30
C ALA A 338 -31.82 -2.13 -14.10
N ASN A 339 -32.07 -1.68 -12.87
CA ASN A 339 -32.23 -0.26 -12.55
C ASN A 339 -30.95 0.56 -12.81
N ARG A 340 -29.77 -0.02 -12.55
CA ARG A 340 -28.49 0.66 -12.80
C ARG A 340 -28.14 0.65 -14.28
N ALA A 341 -28.43 -0.44 -14.98
CA ALA A 341 -28.31 -0.51 -16.43
C ALA A 341 -29.18 0.55 -17.12
N ALA A 342 -30.44 0.69 -16.69
CA ALA A 342 -31.36 1.72 -17.20
C ALA A 342 -30.84 3.14 -16.96
N ALA A 343 -30.36 3.45 -15.75
CA ALA A 343 -29.80 4.76 -15.44
C ALA A 343 -28.55 5.09 -16.30
N LEU A 344 -27.70 4.09 -16.57
CA LEU A 344 -26.54 4.26 -17.45
C LEU A 344 -26.95 4.46 -18.92
N ARG A 345 -27.99 3.77 -19.40
CA ARG A 345 -28.54 3.98 -20.75
C ARG A 345 -29.05 5.40 -20.92
N GLU A 346 -29.87 5.87 -19.97
CA GLU A 346 -30.41 7.23 -20.01
C GLU A 346 -29.27 8.28 -20.05
N ARG A 347 -28.22 8.09 -19.25
CA ARG A 347 -27.04 8.96 -19.26
C ARG A 347 -26.29 8.92 -20.59
N LEU A 348 -26.17 7.74 -21.20
CA LEU A 348 -25.54 7.57 -22.52
C LEU A 348 -26.36 8.28 -23.61
N ASP A 349 -27.69 8.11 -23.60
CA ASP A 349 -28.61 8.73 -24.54
C ASP A 349 -28.56 10.27 -24.45
N GLN A 350 -28.54 10.82 -23.23
CA GLN A 350 -28.36 12.26 -22.99
C GLN A 350 -27.00 12.76 -23.52
N GLY A 351 -25.93 11.99 -23.32
CA GLY A 351 -24.59 12.31 -23.83
C GLY A 351 -24.53 12.31 -25.37
N LEU A 352 -25.13 11.30 -26.01
CA LEU A 352 -25.19 11.17 -27.46
C LEU A 352 -26.05 12.28 -28.09
N ALA A 353 -27.21 12.61 -27.51
CA ALA A 353 -28.06 13.70 -27.98
C ALA A 353 -27.31 15.05 -27.94
N SER A 354 -26.54 15.30 -26.87
CA SER A 354 -25.71 16.50 -26.75
C SER A 354 -24.62 16.58 -27.83
N TYR A 355 -24.00 15.44 -28.16
CA TYR A 355 -22.99 15.36 -29.23
C TYR A 355 -23.57 15.56 -30.63
N VAL A 356 -24.73 14.95 -30.92
CA VAL A 356 -25.45 15.13 -32.19
C VAL A 356 -25.83 16.59 -32.38
N ALA A 357 -26.39 17.25 -31.34
CA ALA A 357 -26.73 18.67 -31.40
C ALA A 357 -25.51 19.59 -31.64
N LEU A 358 -24.35 19.25 -31.07
CA LEU A 358 -23.07 19.95 -31.34
C LEU A 358 -22.61 19.78 -32.79
N ARG A 359 -22.80 18.60 -33.38
CA ARG A 359 -22.42 18.30 -34.78
C ARG A 359 -23.37 18.92 -35.79
N GLU A 360 -24.66 18.99 -35.48
CA GLU A 360 -25.70 19.58 -36.32
C GLU A 360 -25.74 21.10 -36.26
N ARG A 361 -25.05 21.71 -35.29
CA ARG A 361 -24.92 23.17 -35.22
C ARG A 361 -24.25 23.65 -36.51
N PRO A 362 -24.98 24.37 -37.39
CA PRO A 362 -24.46 24.74 -38.69
C PRO A 362 -23.18 25.57 -38.47
N ALA A 363 -22.14 25.30 -39.25
CA ALA A 363 -20.87 26.03 -39.26
C ALA A 363 -21.01 27.47 -39.82
N GLY A 364 -22.15 28.11 -39.57
CA GLY A 364 -22.52 29.42 -40.03
C GLY A 364 -22.55 30.39 -38.86
N ASP A 365 -21.43 31.06 -38.65
CA ASP A 365 -21.28 32.53 -38.64
C ASP A 365 -20.01 33.01 -37.88
N ASP A 366 -19.00 32.15 -37.69
CA ASP A 366 -17.64 32.63 -37.37
C ASP A 366 -16.91 32.98 -38.67
N GLY A 367 -17.23 34.18 -39.17
CA GLY A 367 -16.52 34.85 -40.25
C GLY A 367 -15.01 34.91 -39.98
N GLY A 368 -14.28 34.01 -40.62
CA GLY A 368 -12.89 34.19 -41.04
C GLY A 368 -11.84 34.33 -39.93
N ARG A 369 -11.30 33.22 -39.45
CA ARG A 369 -9.82 33.04 -39.37
C ARG A 369 -9.38 31.62 -39.00
N ARG A 370 -8.62 31.05 -39.95
CA ARG A 370 -7.51 30.09 -39.81
C ARG A 370 -7.83 28.61 -39.55
N GLY A 371 -8.00 27.91 -40.67
CA GLY A 371 -7.13 26.80 -41.10
C GLY A 371 -6.27 26.09 -40.05
N ALA A 372 -6.79 25.02 -39.49
CA ALA A 372 -6.04 23.84 -39.09
C ALA A 372 -6.97 22.63 -39.26
N GLU A 373 -6.75 21.89 -40.34
CA GLU A 373 -7.52 20.75 -40.80
C GLU A 373 -7.41 19.61 -39.77
N PHE A 374 -8.46 19.37 -38.98
CA PHE A 374 -8.60 18.16 -38.17
C PHE A 374 -9.39 17.15 -39.00
N GLN A 375 -8.74 16.10 -39.52
CA GLN A 375 -9.41 14.95 -40.13
C GLN A 375 -9.91 14.00 -39.03
N PRO A 376 -11.22 13.90 -38.76
CA PRO A 376 -11.73 12.81 -37.93
C PRO A 376 -11.67 11.51 -38.73
N SER A 377 -11.01 10.48 -38.18
CA SER A 377 -11.10 9.11 -38.69
C SER A 377 -12.56 8.68 -38.71
N ALA A 378 -13.12 8.51 -39.91
CA ALA A 378 -14.47 8.03 -40.12
C ALA A 378 -14.58 6.57 -39.61
N VAL A 379 -15.40 6.37 -38.58
CA VAL A 379 -15.89 5.06 -38.18
C VAL A 379 -17.16 4.78 -38.97
N ASP A 380 -17.19 3.63 -39.66
CA ASP A 380 -18.29 3.19 -40.50
C ASP A 380 -19.52 2.81 -39.63
N PRO A 381 -20.67 3.50 -39.78
CA PRO A 381 -21.86 3.24 -38.97
C PRO A 381 -22.59 1.93 -39.31
N ALA A 382 -22.19 1.21 -40.37
CA ALA A 382 -22.83 -0.05 -40.76
C ALA A 382 -22.25 -1.30 -40.06
N GLN A 383 -21.23 -1.15 -39.21
CA GLN A 383 -20.57 -2.28 -38.58
C GLN A 383 -21.37 -2.77 -37.36
N PRO A 384 -21.89 -4.02 -37.35
CA PRO A 384 -22.70 -4.52 -36.24
C PRO A 384 -21.87 -4.56 -34.96
N ALA A 385 -22.47 -4.19 -33.82
CA ALA A 385 -21.78 -4.11 -32.52
C ALA A 385 -21.10 -5.44 -32.10
N ALA A 386 -21.58 -6.58 -32.62
CA ALA A 386 -20.96 -7.88 -32.44
C ALA A 386 -19.59 -8.00 -33.13
N ASP A 387 -19.38 -7.36 -34.30
CA ASP A 387 -18.11 -7.39 -35.03
C ASP A 387 -17.05 -6.43 -34.45
N VAL A 388 -17.46 -5.40 -33.72
CA VAL A 388 -16.50 -4.52 -33.00
C VAL A 388 -15.92 -5.24 -31.78
N LEU A 389 -16.73 -6.05 -31.09
CA LEU A 389 -16.31 -6.87 -29.95
C LEU A 389 -15.51 -8.12 -30.37
N TYR A 390 -15.83 -8.76 -31.50
CA TYR A 390 -15.12 -9.96 -31.98
C TYR A 390 -13.98 -9.67 -32.98
N GLY A 391 -14.06 -8.59 -33.76
CA GLY A 391 -13.09 -8.25 -34.81
C GLY A 391 -11.70 -7.86 -34.29
N THR A 392 -11.61 -7.38 -33.05
CA THR A 392 -10.32 -7.09 -32.40
C THR A 392 -9.60 -8.35 -31.89
N MET A 393 -10.31 -9.46 -31.68
CA MET A 393 -9.69 -10.75 -31.29
C MET A 393 -9.23 -11.59 -32.49
N SER A 394 -9.92 -11.52 -33.64
CA SER A 394 -9.57 -12.35 -34.81
C SER A 394 -8.23 -11.96 -35.48
N ARG A 395 -7.77 -10.72 -35.33
CA ARG A 395 -6.54 -10.23 -35.99
C ARG A 395 -5.22 -10.64 -35.31
N ARG A 396 -5.26 -11.41 -34.21
CA ARG A 396 -4.07 -11.96 -33.51
C ARG A 396 -3.91 -13.48 -33.63
N GLY A 397 -4.54 -14.11 -34.63
CA GLY A 397 -4.21 -15.47 -35.03
C GLY A 397 -2.86 -15.54 -35.73
N THR A 398 -1.79 -15.77 -34.98
CA THR A 398 -0.50 -16.22 -35.52
C THR A 398 -0.70 -17.51 -36.30
N ALA A 399 -0.35 -17.50 -37.59
CA ALA A 399 -0.26 -18.70 -38.40
C ALA A 399 0.69 -19.72 -37.75
N PRO A 400 0.35 -21.02 -37.74
CA PRO A 400 1.31 -22.04 -37.34
C PRO A 400 2.43 -22.10 -38.39
N ARG A 401 3.66 -21.79 -37.98
CA ARG A 401 4.85 -22.19 -38.75
C ARG A 401 4.91 -23.72 -38.71
N ARG A 402 4.82 -24.33 -39.89
CA ARG A 402 5.20 -25.71 -40.15
C ARG A 402 6.70 -25.91 -39.94
#